data_AF-A0A358B317-F1
#
_entry.id   AF-A0A358B317-F1
#
_cell.length_a   1.000
_cell.length_b   1.000
_cell.length_c   1.000
_cell.angle_alpha   90.00
_cell.angle_beta   90.00
_cell.angle_gamma   90.00
#
_symmetry.space_group_name_H-M   'P 1'
#
loop_
_entity.id
_entity.type
_entity.pdbx_description
1 polymer ?
#
loop_
_entity_poly.entity_id
_entity_poly.type
_entity_poly.pdbx_seq_one_letter_code
_entity_poly.pdbx_strand_id
1 'polypeptide(L)'
;MDILAILNRIATSATIDGVWDQAVSLFRERGFSRVNYGFTRFRNAHSMGHTDDVIYLTTFPPEYEQFYFADGFFSRTPLYRWAVENSGTCTWRWVEDHLRAGLLTADDAEAVRQNGL
;
A
#
# COMPACT_ATOMS: atom_id res chain seq x y z
N MET A 1 -16.99 0.67 14.75
CA MET A 1 -16.43 -0.06 15.90
C MET A 1 -15.32 0.74 16.62
N ASP A 2 -15.08 0.48 17.91
CA ASP A 2 -13.99 1.10 18.71
C ASP A 2 -12.61 0.59 18.28
N ILE A 3 -11.59 1.47 18.34
CA ILE A 3 -10.23 1.20 17.88
C ILE A 3 -9.44 0.30 18.84
N LEU A 4 -9.57 0.48 20.16
CA LEU A 4 -8.85 -0.33 21.14
C LEU A 4 -9.34 -1.79 21.10
N ALA A 5 -10.66 -1.98 20.97
CA ALA A 5 -11.25 -3.30 20.77
C ALA A 5 -10.74 -4.01 19.49
N ILE A 6 -10.45 -3.26 18.42
CA ILE A 6 -9.89 -3.82 17.17
C ILE A 6 -8.42 -4.19 17.34
N LEU A 7 -7.62 -3.30 17.92
CA LEU A 7 -6.20 -3.56 18.18
C LEU A 7 -6.00 -4.80 19.06
N ASN A 8 -6.83 -4.97 20.09
CA ASN A 8 -6.83 -6.18 20.91
C ASN A 8 -7.15 -7.44 20.10
N ARG A 9 -8.20 -7.44 19.27
CA ARG A 9 -8.54 -8.62 18.45
C ARG A 9 -7.46 -8.96 17.42
N ILE A 10 -6.88 -7.95 16.78
CA ILE A 10 -5.73 -8.11 15.87
C ILE A 10 -4.54 -8.74 16.62
N ALA A 11 -4.18 -8.22 17.81
CA ALA A 11 -3.08 -8.73 18.61
C ALA A 11 -3.30 -10.17 19.13
N THR A 12 -4.55 -10.60 19.29
CA THR A 12 -4.91 -11.97 19.69
C THR A 12 -5.18 -12.93 18.52
N SER A 13 -5.13 -12.47 17.27
CA SER A 13 -5.40 -13.32 16.11
C SER A 13 -4.29 -14.37 15.91
N ALA A 14 -4.68 -15.62 15.65
CA ALA A 14 -3.76 -16.70 15.35
C ALA A 14 -3.33 -16.75 13.86
N THR A 15 -4.00 -16.03 12.97
CA THR A 15 -3.75 -16.05 11.52
C THR A 15 -3.67 -14.64 10.91
N ILE A 16 -2.94 -14.53 9.81
CA ILE A 16 -2.83 -13.29 9.01
C ILE A 16 -4.21 -12.93 8.43
N ASP A 17 -4.94 -13.90 7.89
CA ASP A 17 -6.29 -13.69 7.35
C ASP A 17 -7.25 -13.13 8.41
N GLY A 18 -7.18 -13.67 9.64
CA GLY A 18 -7.97 -13.17 10.77
C GLY A 18 -7.60 -11.73 11.19
N VAL A 19 -6.34 -11.32 11.04
CA VAL A 19 -5.94 -9.91 11.20
C VAL A 19 -6.48 -9.06 10.05
N TRP A 20 -6.37 -9.56 8.82
CA TRP A 20 -6.73 -8.82 7.61
C TRP A 20 -8.23 -8.55 7.53
N ASP A 21 -9.07 -9.56 7.78
CA ASP A 21 -10.53 -9.41 7.81
C ASP A 21 -11.00 -8.39 8.84
N GLN A 22 -10.39 -8.39 10.04
CA GLN A 22 -10.69 -7.40 11.09
C GLN A 22 -10.34 -5.98 10.64
N ALA A 23 -9.18 -5.80 10.00
CA ALA A 23 -8.72 -4.51 9.50
C ALA A 23 -9.57 -4.02 8.31
N VAL A 24 -9.81 -4.87 7.31
CA VAL A 24 -10.62 -4.56 6.12
C VAL A 24 -12.07 -4.24 6.50
N SER A 25 -12.64 -4.94 7.49
CA SER A 25 -13.97 -4.62 8.01
C SER A 25 -14.02 -3.21 8.59
N LEU A 26 -13.05 -2.82 9.43
CA LEU A 26 -12.92 -1.44 9.92
C LEU A 26 -12.77 -0.44 8.77
N PHE A 27 -11.87 -0.70 7.81
CA PHE A 27 -11.66 0.23 6.70
C PHE A 27 -12.93 0.42 5.86
N ARG A 28 -13.70 -0.65 5.64
CA ARG A 28 -15.01 -0.58 4.98
C ARG A 28 -16.04 0.21 5.80
N GLU A 29 -16.11 0.03 7.13
CA GLU A 29 -16.94 0.87 8.02
C GLU A 29 -16.58 2.38 7.92
N ARG A 30 -15.32 2.69 7.58
CA ARG A 30 -14.83 4.07 7.43
C ARG A 30 -14.87 4.60 5.98
N GLY A 31 -15.48 3.85 5.06
CA GLY A 31 -15.70 4.28 3.67
C GLY A 31 -14.55 3.98 2.69
N PHE A 32 -13.53 3.22 3.09
CA PHE A 32 -12.50 2.77 2.15
C PHE A 32 -13.01 1.62 1.28
N SER A 33 -13.06 1.82 -0.04
CA SER A 33 -13.52 0.80 -1.00
C SER A 33 -12.46 -0.26 -1.31
N ARG A 34 -11.18 0.11 -1.24
CA ARG A 34 -10.02 -0.75 -1.44
C ARG A 34 -8.90 -0.34 -0.48
N VAL A 35 -8.08 -1.33 -0.12
CA VAL A 35 -6.94 -1.23 0.78
C VAL A 35 -5.84 -2.14 0.26
N ASN A 36 -4.62 -1.63 0.30
CA ASN A 36 -3.36 -2.33 0.09
C ASN A 36 -2.52 -2.17 1.36
N TYR A 37 -1.88 -3.24 1.82
CA TYR A 37 -0.98 -3.25 2.97
C TYR A 37 0.35 -3.88 2.57
N GLY A 38 1.44 -3.33 3.09
CA GLY A 38 2.80 -3.84 2.87
C GLY A 38 3.60 -3.72 4.17
N PHE A 39 4.29 -4.79 4.57
CA PHE A 39 5.09 -4.82 5.79
C PHE A 39 6.41 -5.59 5.59
N THR A 40 7.51 -4.94 5.95
CA THR A 40 8.87 -5.47 5.84
C THR A 40 9.60 -5.34 7.18
N ARG A 41 10.53 -6.26 7.45
CA ARG A 41 11.50 -6.12 8.55
C ARG A 41 12.86 -5.58 8.09
N PHE A 42 13.07 -5.43 6.78
CA PHE A 42 14.38 -5.19 6.15
C PHE A 42 14.46 -3.84 5.41
N ARG A 43 13.65 -2.85 5.84
CA ARG A 43 13.77 -1.47 5.35
C ARG A 43 15.18 -0.95 5.62
N ASN A 44 15.80 -0.39 4.59
CA ASN A 44 17.05 0.36 4.65
C ASN A 44 16.82 1.80 4.16
N ALA A 45 17.89 2.60 4.03
CA ALA A 45 17.80 4.01 3.65
C ALA A 45 17.30 4.25 2.22
N HIS A 46 17.31 3.24 1.34
CA HIS A 46 17.01 3.37 -0.09
C HIS A 46 15.93 2.41 -0.60
N SER A 47 15.52 1.40 0.17
CA SER A 47 14.42 0.50 -0.19
C SER A 47 13.70 -0.09 1.03
N MET A 48 12.52 -0.66 0.79
CA MET A 48 11.76 -1.43 1.77
C MET A 48 12.23 -2.90 1.90
N GLY A 49 13.46 -3.22 1.48
CA GLY A 49 13.98 -4.60 1.43
C GLY A 49 13.73 -5.29 0.10
N HIS A 50 13.94 -6.61 0.03
CA HIS A 50 13.62 -7.45 -1.13
C HIS A 50 12.12 -7.76 -1.16
N THR A 51 11.50 -7.84 -2.35
CA THR A 51 10.04 -8.08 -2.48
C THR A 51 9.62 -9.37 -1.78
N ASP A 52 10.44 -10.42 -1.83
CA ASP A 52 10.20 -11.72 -1.19
C ASP A 52 10.18 -11.67 0.35
N ASP A 53 10.78 -10.63 0.95
CA ASP A 53 10.82 -10.42 2.40
C ASP A 53 9.66 -9.57 2.94
N VAL A 54 8.72 -9.16 2.06
CA VAL A 54 7.62 -8.27 2.40
C VAL A 54 6.29 -9.01 2.39
N ILE A 55 5.51 -8.85 3.47
CA ILE A 55 4.12 -9.28 3.53
C ILE A 55 3.28 -8.24 2.80
N TYR A 56 2.63 -8.63 1.70
CA TYR A 56 1.60 -7.84 1.03
C TYR A 56 0.22 -8.43 1.30
N LEU A 57 -0.77 -7.56 1.48
CA LEU A 57 -2.18 -7.95 1.57
C LEU A 57 -3.01 -6.95 0.76
N THR A 58 -4.00 -7.45 0.03
CA THR A 58 -4.87 -6.61 -0.79
C THR A 58 -6.35 -6.98 -0.66
N THR A 59 -7.18 -6.05 -1.15
CA THR A 59 -8.62 -6.21 -1.36
C THR A 59 -9.00 -6.01 -2.83
N PHE A 60 -8.00 -5.86 -3.71
CA PHE A 60 -8.19 -5.89 -5.15
C PHE A 60 -8.32 -7.34 -5.66
N PRO A 61 -8.81 -7.55 -6.89
CA PRO A 61 -8.84 -8.88 -7.52
C PRO A 61 -7.43 -9.49 -7.71
N PRO A 62 -7.30 -10.84 -7.82
CA PRO A 62 -6.01 -11.52 -7.99
C PRO A 62 -5.18 -11.04 -9.19
N GLU A 63 -5.82 -10.58 -10.26
CA GLU A 63 -5.15 -10.04 -11.44
C GLU A 63 -4.36 -8.76 -11.11
N TYR A 64 -4.91 -7.92 -10.23
CA TYR A 64 -4.22 -6.73 -9.71
C TYR A 64 -3.18 -7.11 -8.66
N GLU A 65 -3.40 -8.15 -7.86
CA GLU A 65 -2.39 -8.65 -6.91
C GLU A 65 -1.12 -9.11 -7.64
N GLN A 66 -1.28 -9.90 -8.70
CA GLN A 66 -0.18 -10.34 -9.57
C GLN A 66 0.55 -9.12 -10.15
N PHE A 67 -0.17 -8.25 -10.86
CA PHE A 67 0.42 -7.08 -11.51
C PHE A 67 1.09 -6.12 -10.52
N TYR A 68 0.40 -5.77 -9.44
CA TYR A 68 0.85 -4.70 -8.55
C TYR A 68 1.95 -5.17 -7.59
N PHE A 69 1.85 -6.38 -7.04
CA PHE A 69 2.78 -6.91 -6.03
C PHE A 69 3.75 -7.94 -6.57
N ALA A 70 3.27 -9.04 -7.16
CA ALA A 70 4.14 -10.15 -7.57
C ALA A 70 5.08 -9.76 -8.73
N ASP A 71 4.58 -8.99 -9.70
CA ASP A 71 5.39 -8.41 -10.79
C ASP A 71 6.17 -7.15 -10.35
N GLY A 72 6.12 -6.80 -9.05
CA GLY A 72 6.92 -5.74 -8.44
C GLY A 72 6.53 -4.30 -8.80
N PHE A 73 5.42 -4.09 -9.52
CA PHE A 73 5.04 -2.79 -10.06
C PHE A 73 4.90 -1.69 -9.00
N PHE A 74 4.45 -2.02 -7.78
CA PHE A 74 4.36 -1.09 -6.64
C PHE A 74 5.64 -0.26 -6.47
N SER A 75 6.82 -0.86 -6.69
CA SER A 75 8.14 -0.24 -6.50
C SER A 75 8.42 0.91 -7.47
N ARG A 76 7.74 0.93 -8.63
CA ARG A 76 7.84 1.99 -9.65
C ARG A 76 6.96 3.21 -9.34
N THR A 77 6.04 3.09 -8.39
CA THR A 77 5.06 4.15 -8.11
C THR A 77 5.66 5.31 -7.31
N PRO A 78 5.20 6.56 -7.54
CA PRO A 78 5.67 7.71 -6.77
C PRO A 78 5.30 7.64 -5.29
N LEU A 79 4.22 6.92 -4.94
CA LEU A 79 3.83 6.65 -3.55
C LEU A 79 4.81 5.72 -2.84
N TYR A 80 5.36 4.72 -3.52
CA TYR A 80 6.43 3.88 -2.96
C TYR A 80 7.70 4.69 -2.72
N ARG A 81 8.16 5.46 -3.71
CA ARG A 81 9.33 6.35 -3.56
C ARG A 81 9.13 7.35 -2.41
N TRP A 82 7.97 7.99 -2.33
CA TRP A 82 7.60 8.86 -1.20
C TRP A 82 7.70 8.13 0.14
N ALA A 83 7.16 6.91 0.25
CA ALA A 83 7.16 6.13 1.49
C ALA A 83 8.54 5.55 1.88
N VAL A 84 9.49 5.41 0.94
CA VAL A 84 10.89 5.11 1.25
C VAL A 84 11.55 6.29 1.98
N GLU A 85 11.31 7.50 1.50
CA GLU A 85 11.99 8.72 1.96
C GLU A 85 11.32 9.43 3.15
N ASN A 86 10.01 9.22 3.35
CA ASN A 86 9.20 9.99 4.30
C ASN A 86 8.63 9.12 5.43
N SER A 87 7.90 9.76 6.35
CA SER A 87 7.05 9.10 7.36
C SER A 87 5.84 10.00 7.65
N GLY A 88 4.64 9.43 7.61
CA GLY A 88 3.38 10.18 7.72
C GLY A 88 2.37 9.76 6.65
N THR A 89 1.54 10.70 6.20
CA THR A 89 0.48 10.44 5.21
C THR A 89 0.74 11.14 3.88
N CYS A 90 0.69 10.39 2.79
CA CYS A 90 0.60 10.92 1.43
C CYS A 90 -0.79 10.61 0.84
N THR A 91 -1.25 11.39 -0.15
CA THR A 91 -2.59 11.24 -0.74
C THR A 91 -2.49 11.06 -2.25
N TRP A 92 -3.50 10.42 -2.85
CA TRP A 92 -3.61 10.34 -4.31
C TRP A 92 -3.68 11.70 -4.99
N ARG A 93 -4.23 12.72 -4.30
CA ARG A 93 -4.21 14.10 -4.77
C ARG A 93 -2.80 14.69 -4.87
N TRP A 94 -1.92 14.37 -3.91
CA TRP A 94 -0.51 14.78 -4.00
C TRP A 94 0.14 14.23 -5.27
N VAL A 95 -0.11 12.95 -5.60
CA VAL A 95 0.39 12.32 -6.84
C VAL A 95 -0.18 13.01 -8.08
N GLU A 96 -1.49 13.27 -8.10
CA GLU A 96 -2.19 13.92 -9.20
C GLU A 96 -1.68 15.35 -9.45
N ASP A 97 -1.51 16.14 -8.39
CA ASP A 97 -1.01 17.51 -8.46
C ASP A 97 0.46 17.56 -8.91
N HIS A 98 1.31 16.60 -8.48
CA HIS A 98 2.70 16.48 -8.95
C HIS A 98 2.80 16.03 -10.41
N LEU A 99 1.91 15.12 -10.86
CA LEU A 99 1.81 14.73 -12.27
C LEU A 99 1.42 15.91 -13.14
N ARG A 100 0.38 16.67 -12.75
CA ARG A 100 -0.08 17.88 -13.48
C ARG A 100 1.00 18.96 -13.56
N ALA A 101 1.78 19.14 -12.49
CA ALA A 101 2.85 20.13 -12.43
C ALA A 101 4.15 19.69 -13.14
N GLY A 102 4.23 18.45 -13.66
CA GLY A 102 5.44 17.92 -14.29
C GLY A 102 6.59 17.68 -13.30
N LEU A 103 6.28 17.47 -12.01
CA LEU A 103 7.26 17.28 -10.93
C LEU A 103 7.65 15.80 -10.70
N LEU A 104 6.99 14.88 -11.40
CA LEU A 104 7.31 13.46 -11.37
C LEU A 104 8.39 13.11 -12.41
N THR A 105 9.21 12.09 -12.14
CA THR A 105 10.09 11.51 -13.16
C THR A 105 9.28 10.92 -14.32
N ALA A 106 9.89 10.72 -15.49
CA ALA A 106 9.21 10.10 -16.63
C ALA A 106 8.64 8.71 -16.26
N ASP A 107 9.41 7.92 -15.49
CA ASP A 107 9.02 6.59 -15.02
C ASP A 107 7.90 6.64 -13.98
N ASP A 108 7.92 7.61 -13.05
CA ASP A 108 6.81 7.82 -12.11
C ASP A 108 5.53 8.21 -12.84
N ALA A 109 5.63 9.15 -13.79
CA ALA A 109 4.49 9.62 -14.54
C ALA A 109 3.87 8.49 -15.39
N GLU A 110 4.69 7.59 -15.92
CA GLU A 110 4.21 6.38 -16.62
C GLU A 110 3.60 5.36 -15.65
N ALA A 111 4.20 5.12 -14.49
CA ALA A 111 3.61 4.26 -13.46
C ALA A 111 2.24 4.80 -12.99
N VAL A 112 2.06 6.12 -12.85
CA VAL A 112 0.74 6.69 -12.51
C VAL A 112 -0.29 6.45 -13.61
N ARG A 113 0.09 6.58 -14.89
CA ARG A 113 -0.79 6.27 -16.02
C ARG A 113 -1.16 4.78 -16.07
N GLN A 114 -0.18 3.90 -15.88
CA GLN A 114 -0.36 2.45 -15.89
C GLN A 114 -1.21 1.94 -14.71
N ASN A 115 -1.15 2.61 -13.55
CA ASN A 115 -1.95 2.29 -12.36
C ASN A 115 -3.37 2.92 -12.35
N GLY A 116 -3.69 3.73 -13.36
CA GLY A 116 -4.99 4.41 -13.50
C GLY A 116 -6.02 3.64 -14.33
N LEU A 117 -5.67 2.42 -14.75
CA LEU A 117 -6.52 1.43 -15.42
C LEU A 117 -7.06 0.42 -14.39
#